data_AF-A0A1F6W7Y6-F1
#
_entry.id   AF-A0A1F6W7Y6-F1
#
_cell.length_a   1.000
_cell.length_b   1.000
_cell.length_c   1.000
_cell.angle_alpha   90.00
_cell.angle_beta   90.00
_cell.angle_gamma   90.00
#
_symmetry.space_group_name_H-M   'P 1'
#
loop_
_entity.id
_entity.type
_entity.pdbx_description
1 polymer ?
#
loop_
_entity_poly.entity_id
_entity_poly.type
_entity_poly.pdbx_seq_one_letter_code
_entity_poly.pdbx_strand_id
1 'polypeptide(L)'
;MKRRIREVESAGRSDMPNSAGYEKKYLHEISLRSGKTISLVERAFDDRLGIADPDKYIKRWQAFKDAGLPVVRFIRRSEKGIFMKNLKHDGSEIFGKGYLTIIEDQEDNSRGKIPLLTEMENKFIRIMETDLPKIRLNLDDIVRKAKDNDLLLPSDDPFELLIHPNGTWEIIILDLSYARIDNDTHFNGPLVTNALEQLIELKDHLLARPKP
;
A
#
# COMPACT_ATOMS: atom_id res chain seq x y z
N MET A 1 14.33 -9.02 -31.52
CA MET A 1 14.29 -9.50 -30.12
C MET A 1 12.88 -10.08 -29.81
N LYS A 2 12.59 -11.31 -30.23
CA LYS A 2 11.26 -11.98 -30.08
C LYS A 2 11.43 -13.34 -29.38
N ARG A 3 11.89 -13.38 -28.13
CA ARG A 3 12.22 -14.64 -27.42
C ARG A 3 11.51 -14.91 -26.09
N ARG A 4 10.54 -14.09 -25.65
CA ARG A 4 9.99 -14.20 -24.27
C ARG A 4 8.55 -14.73 -24.10
N ILE A 5 7.85 -15.11 -25.16
CA ILE A 5 6.44 -15.55 -25.05
C ILE A 5 6.30 -17.08 -24.81
N ARG A 6 7.41 -17.85 -24.85
CA ARG A 6 7.35 -19.33 -24.74
C ARG A 6 7.19 -19.88 -23.32
N GLU A 7 7.23 -19.03 -22.29
CA GLU A 7 7.23 -19.44 -20.88
C GLU A 7 5.86 -19.32 -20.20
N VAL A 8 4.88 -18.64 -20.82
CA VAL A 8 3.54 -18.46 -20.25
C VAL A 8 2.71 -19.72 -20.48
N GLU A 9 2.10 -20.21 -19.41
CA GLU A 9 1.15 -21.33 -19.43
C GLU A 9 -0.28 -20.80 -19.46
N SER A 10 -0.60 -19.84 -18.59
CA SER A 10 -1.89 -19.16 -18.56
C SER A 10 -1.75 -17.72 -18.07
N ALA A 11 -2.72 -16.89 -18.41
CA ALA A 11 -2.85 -15.53 -17.90
C ALA A 11 -4.32 -15.22 -17.63
N GLY A 12 -4.60 -14.64 -16.47
CA GLY A 12 -5.93 -14.23 -16.04
C GLY A 12 -5.95 -12.78 -15.57
N ARG A 13 -7.13 -12.16 -15.68
CA ARG A 13 -7.41 -10.82 -15.13
C ARG A 13 -8.71 -10.90 -14.35
N SER A 14 -8.69 -10.46 -13.10
CA SER A 14 -9.87 -10.36 -12.24
C SER A 14 -10.00 -8.97 -11.65
N ASP A 15 -11.24 -8.56 -11.41
CA ASP A 15 -11.51 -7.36 -10.63
C ASP A 15 -11.03 -7.61 -9.20
N MET A 16 -10.27 -6.66 -8.66
CA MET A 16 -10.03 -6.67 -7.23
C MET A 16 -11.25 -6.01 -6.56
N PRO A 17 -11.92 -6.68 -5.61
CA PRO A 17 -12.95 -6.01 -4.82
C PRO A 17 -12.35 -4.74 -4.21
N ASN A 18 -13.15 -3.68 -4.09
CA ASN A 18 -12.73 -2.36 -3.59
C ASN A 18 -11.82 -2.55 -2.37
N SER A 19 -10.54 -2.43 -2.62
CA SER A 19 -9.47 -2.54 -1.64
C SER A 19 -8.97 -1.13 -1.51
N ALA A 20 -9.22 -0.49 -0.36
CA ALA A 20 -8.55 0.72 0.08
C ALA A 20 -8.23 1.68 -1.08
N GLY A 21 -9.24 2.43 -1.56
CA GLY A 21 -9.13 3.31 -2.72
C GLY A 21 -10.39 3.32 -3.57
N TYR A 22 -10.73 4.48 -4.12
CA TYR A 22 -11.89 4.67 -4.98
C TYR A 22 -11.61 4.30 -6.44
N GLU A 23 -10.34 4.07 -6.81
CA GLU A 23 -9.95 3.68 -8.15
C GLU A 23 -10.19 2.19 -8.43
N LYS A 24 -10.53 1.87 -9.68
CA LYS A 24 -10.61 0.48 -10.13
C LYS A 24 -9.22 -0.16 -10.17
N LYS A 25 -9.10 -1.31 -9.52
CA LYS A 25 -7.90 -2.15 -9.50
C LYS A 25 -8.19 -3.50 -10.13
N TYR A 26 -7.23 -4.04 -10.87
CA TYR A 26 -7.31 -5.37 -11.46
C TYR A 26 -6.10 -6.20 -11.06
N LEU A 27 -6.35 -7.46 -10.71
CA LEU A 27 -5.28 -8.43 -10.47
C LEU A 27 -5.01 -9.18 -11.77
N HIS A 28 -3.74 -9.21 -12.18
CA HIS A 28 -3.26 -9.99 -13.31
C HIS A 28 -2.37 -11.09 -12.78
N GLU A 29 -2.74 -12.33 -13.08
CA GLU A 29 -1.97 -13.51 -12.68
C GLU A 29 -1.48 -14.24 -13.91
N ILE A 30 -0.17 -14.46 -13.97
CA ILE A 30 0.49 -15.14 -15.07
C ILE A 30 1.19 -16.36 -14.49
N SER A 31 0.70 -17.53 -14.85
CA SER A 31 1.37 -18.80 -14.54
C SER A 31 2.40 -19.08 -15.62
N LEU A 32 3.63 -19.30 -15.18
CA LEU A 32 4.72 -19.73 -16.05
C LEU A 32 4.81 -21.25 -16.05
N ARG A 33 5.22 -21.84 -17.16
CA ARG A 33 5.47 -23.30 -17.29
C ARG A 33 6.47 -23.86 -16.27
N SER A 34 7.24 -22.98 -15.63
CA SER A 34 8.13 -23.32 -14.51
C SER A 34 7.40 -23.60 -13.19
N GLY A 35 6.07 -23.45 -13.15
CA GLY A 35 5.25 -23.52 -11.94
C GLY A 35 5.25 -22.22 -11.10
N LYS A 36 5.93 -21.16 -11.56
CA LYS A 36 5.93 -19.85 -10.90
C LYS A 36 4.73 -19.02 -11.33
N THR A 37 4.08 -18.37 -10.37
CA THR A 37 3.04 -17.38 -10.63
C THR A 37 3.60 -15.97 -10.45
N ILE A 38 3.33 -15.10 -11.43
CA ILE A 38 3.58 -13.66 -11.35
C ILE A 38 2.23 -12.98 -11.15
N SER A 39 2.08 -12.26 -10.04
CA SER A 39 0.86 -11.50 -9.75
C SER A 39 1.17 -9.99 -9.77
N LEU A 40 0.45 -9.26 -10.63
CA LEU A 40 0.56 -7.81 -10.81
C LEU A 40 -0.78 -7.14 -10.51
N VAL A 41 -0.73 -6.00 -9.84
CA VAL A 41 -1.89 -5.12 -9.66
C VAL A 41 -1.83 -4.02 -10.71
N GLU A 42 -2.89 -3.89 -11.50
CA GLU A 42 -3.16 -2.78 -12.39
C GLU A 42 -3.99 -1.73 -11.64
N ARG A 43 -3.48 -0.52 -11.49
CA ARG A 43 -4.26 0.66 -11.11
C ARG A 43 -4.67 1.39 -12.40
N ALA A 44 -5.98 1.51 -12.63
CA ALA A 44 -6.49 2.29 -13.76
C ALA A 44 -6.12 3.78 -13.59
N PHE A 45 -5.90 4.47 -14.72
CA PHE A 45 -5.80 5.93 -14.68
C PHE A 45 -7.18 6.50 -14.33
N ASP A 46 -7.26 7.24 -13.23
CA ASP A 46 -8.46 7.95 -12.82
C ASP A 46 -8.14 9.44 -12.65
N ASP A 47 -8.75 10.25 -13.53
CA ASP A 47 -8.57 11.70 -13.57
C ASP A 47 -9.06 12.40 -12.29
N ARG A 48 -9.98 11.77 -11.54
CA ARG A 48 -10.58 12.34 -10.32
C ARG A 48 -9.70 12.15 -9.09
N LEU A 49 -8.74 11.22 -9.14
CA LEU A 49 -7.95 10.76 -7.99
C LEU A 49 -6.47 11.13 -8.09
N GLY A 50 -6.09 12.04 -9.00
CA GLY A 50 -4.70 12.49 -9.14
C GLY A 50 -3.75 11.51 -9.84
N ILE A 51 -4.28 10.37 -10.33
CA ILE A 51 -3.58 9.43 -11.23
C ILE A 51 -3.76 9.84 -12.71
N ALA A 52 -4.42 10.99 -12.96
CA ALA A 52 -4.71 11.58 -14.27
C ALA A 52 -3.51 11.69 -15.22
N ASP A 53 -2.32 11.84 -14.65
CA ASP A 53 -1.06 12.01 -15.37
C ASP A 53 -0.09 10.87 -15.02
N PRO A 54 -0.09 9.76 -15.79
CA PRO A 54 0.83 8.64 -15.61
C PRO A 54 2.28 9.05 -15.47
N ASP A 55 2.69 10.06 -16.24
CA ASP A 55 4.08 10.47 -16.33
C ASP A 55 4.50 11.22 -15.07
N LYS A 56 3.62 12.04 -14.50
CA LYS A 56 3.84 12.62 -13.17
C LYS A 56 3.92 11.55 -12.09
N TYR A 57 3.00 10.57 -12.10
CA TYR A 57 3.03 9.49 -11.11
C TYR A 57 4.34 8.70 -11.16
N ILE A 58 4.78 8.31 -12.36
CA ILE A 58 6.04 7.57 -12.57
C ILE A 58 7.24 8.43 -12.18
N LYS A 59 7.24 9.72 -12.51
CA LYS A 59 8.31 10.65 -12.12
C LYS A 59 8.44 10.75 -10.60
N ARG A 60 7.31 10.88 -9.88
CA ARG A 60 7.30 10.89 -8.40
C ARG A 60 7.80 9.57 -7.83
N TRP A 61 7.28 8.45 -8.33
CA TRP A 61 7.74 7.12 -7.92
C TRP A 61 9.25 6.95 -8.10
N GLN A 62 9.78 7.34 -9.25
CA GLN A 62 11.21 7.24 -9.54
C GLN A 62 12.02 8.11 -8.58
N ALA A 63 11.60 9.35 -8.33
CA ALA A 63 12.28 10.24 -7.39
C ALA A 63 12.27 9.68 -5.95
N PHE A 64 11.14 9.16 -5.48
CA PHE A 64 11.02 8.54 -4.15
C PHE A 64 11.89 7.29 -4.04
N LYS A 65 11.90 6.46 -5.08
CA LYS A 65 12.74 5.26 -5.15
C LYS A 65 14.23 5.62 -5.12
N ASP A 66 14.64 6.63 -5.87
CA ASP A 66 16.04 7.08 -5.94
C ASP A 66 16.51 7.71 -4.62
N ALA A 67 15.60 8.36 -3.89
CA ALA A 67 15.83 8.84 -2.52
C ALA A 67 15.88 7.73 -1.46
N GLY A 68 15.66 6.46 -1.85
CA GLY A 68 15.64 5.32 -0.93
C GLY A 68 14.42 5.28 -0.01
N LEU A 69 13.31 5.93 -0.40
CA LEU A 69 12.04 5.83 0.31
C LEU A 69 11.36 4.49 0.01
N PRO A 70 10.57 3.95 0.95
CA PRO A 70 10.00 2.62 0.80
C PRO A 70 8.75 2.67 -0.10
N VAL A 71 8.97 2.73 -1.40
CA VAL A 71 7.92 2.59 -2.42
C VAL A 71 7.96 1.20 -3.03
N VAL A 72 6.89 0.81 -3.74
CA VAL A 72 6.88 -0.43 -4.53
C VAL A 72 8.10 -0.51 -5.45
N ARG A 73 8.87 -1.60 -5.39
CA ARG A 73 10.17 -1.69 -6.09
C ARG A 73 10.07 -1.60 -7.61
N PHE A 74 8.92 -2.02 -8.15
CA PHE A 74 8.69 -2.15 -9.59
C PHE A 74 7.36 -1.53 -9.98
N ILE A 75 7.44 -0.55 -10.87
CA ILE A 75 6.30 0.00 -11.59
C ILE A 75 6.53 -0.14 -13.11
N ARG A 76 5.47 -0.43 -13.84
CA ARG A 76 5.43 -0.42 -15.31
C ARG A 76 4.22 0.35 -15.80
N ARG A 77 4.44 1.26 -16.75
CA ARG A 77 3.38 1.98 -17.47
C ARG A 77 2.83 1.11 -18.60
N SER A 78 1.54 1.24 -18.85
CA SER A 78 0.90 0.84 -20.10
C SER A 78 -0.08 1.92 -20.57
N GLU A 79 -0.74 1.67 -21.70
CA GLU A 79 -1.87 2.50 -22.16
C GLU A 79 -3.09 2.42 -21.24
N LYS A 80 -3.25 1.33 -20.48
CA LYS A 80 -4.45 1.06 -19.66
C LYS A 80 -4.33 1.54 -18.21
N GLY A 81 -3.10 1.64 -17.72
CA GLY A 81 -2.85 1.91 -16.32
C GLY A 81 -1.39 1.67 -15.92
N ILE A 82 -1.18 1.69 -14.61
CA ILE A 82 0.09 1.43 -13.96
C ILE A 82 0.06 0.02 -13.36
N PHE A 83 1.07 -0.77 -13.68
CA PHE A 83 1.26 -2.11 -13.11
C PHE A 83 2.32 -2.09 -12.02
N MET A 84 2.01 -2.74 -10.91
CA MET A 84 2.93 -2.95 -9.79
C MET A 84 2.87 -4.41 -9.31
N LYS A 85 3.90 -4.86 -8.60
CA LYS A 85 3.87 -6.20 -7.99
C LYS A 85 2.72 -6.28 -6.98
N ASN A 86 1.96 -7.37 -6.98
CA ASN A 86 1.04 -7.66 -5.89
C ASN A 86 1.83 -7.93 -4.60
N LEU A 87 1.78 -6.98 -3.65
CA LEU A 87 2.49 -7.09 -2.39
C LEU A 87 1.92 -8.20 -1.51
N LYS A 88 0.64 -8.53 -1.66
CA LYS A 88 -0.08 -9.54 -0.89
C LYS A 88 0.03 -10.96 -1.47
N HIS A 89 0.83 -11.15 -2.52
CA HIS A 89 0.96 -12.44 -3.24
C HIS A 89 1.43 -13.62 -2.38
N ASP A 90 2.11 -13.36 -1.26
CA ASP A 90 2.65 -14.34 -0.33
C ASP A 90 1.75 -14.52 0.91
N GLY A 91 0.58 -13.88 0.95
CA GLY A 91 -0.30 -13.85 2.12
C GLY A 91 -0.05 -12.66 3.05
N SER A 92 0.80 -11.71 2.66
CA SER A 92 0.95 -10.45 3.40
C SER A 92 -0.33 -9.61 3.37
N GLU A 93 -0.45 -8.70 4.33
CA GLU A 93 -1.58 -7.78 4.46
C GLU A 93 -1.10 -6.36 4.76
N ILE A 94 -1.86 -5.37 4.30
CA ILE A 94 -1.52 -3.94 4.39
C ILE A 94 -2.47 -3.29 5.40
N PHE A 95 -1.91 -2.62 6.40
CA PHE A 95 -2.63 -1.98 7.49
C PHE A 95 -2.31 -0.48 7.58
N GLY A 96 -3.36 0.33 7.61
CA GLY A 96 -3.31 1.78 7.72
C GLY A 96 -4.67 2.36 7.33
N LYS A 97 -4.69 3.61 6.84
CA LYS A 97 -5.93 4.36 6.61
C LYS A 97 -6.88 3.61 5.67
N GLY A 98 -6.35 3.07 4.58
CA GLY A 98 -7.15 2.32 3.62
C GLY A 98 -7.83 1.09 4.22
N TYR A 99 -7.15 0.37 5.12
CA TYR A 99 -7.71 -0.80 5.79
C TYR A 99 -8.74 -0.40 6.86
N LEU A 100 -8.50 0.69 7.58
CA LEU A 100 -9.45 1.26 8.53
C LEU A 100 -10.79 1.59 7.85
N THR A 101 -10.76 2.31 6.72
CA THR A 101 -11.98 2.62 5.95
C THR A 101 -12.74 1.36 5.50
N ILE A 102 -12.03 0.29 5.08
CA ILE A 102 -12.69 -0.98 4.72
C ILE A 102 -13.44 -1.56 5.94
N ILE A 103 -12.83 -1.49 7.13
CA ILE A 103 -13.43 -2.01 8.35
C ILE A 103 -14.66 -1.19 8.73
N GLU A 104 -14.55 0.13 8.74
CA GLU A 104 -15.66 1.03 9.07
C GLU A 104 -16.84 0.81 8.11
N ASP A 105 -16.56 0.74 6.81
CA ASP A 105 -17.57 0.45 5.78
C ASP A 105 -18.23 -0.92 6.00
N GLN A 106 -17.45 -1.95 6.38
CA GLN A 106 -18.00 -3.27 6.67
C GLN A 106 -18.89 -3.24 7.91
N GLU A 107 -18.45 -2.57 8.98
CA GLU A 107 -19.18 -2.47 10.23
C GLU A 107 -20.54 -1.77 10.03
N ASP A 108 -20.56 -0.64 9.32
CA ASP A 108 -21.77 0.09 8.96
C ASP A 108 -22.76 -0.74 8.13
N ASN A 109 -22.24 -1.56 7.22
CA ASN A 109 -23.07 -2.37 6.32
C ASN A 109 -23.41 -3.78 6.86
N SER A 110 -22.75 -4.24 7.93
CA SER A 110 -22.80 -5.64 8.39
C SER A 110 -24.08 -6.05 9.14
N ARG A 111 -25.02 -5.13 9.39
CA ARG A 111 -26.21 -5.36 10.25
C ARG A 111 -25.85 -5.98 11.62
N GLY A 112 -24.67 -5.64 12.17
CA GLY A 112 -24.19 -6.13 13.46
C GLY A 112 -23.45 -7.48 13.41
N LYS A 113 -23.09 -8.00 12.24
CA LYS A 113 -22.22 -9.18 12.10
C LYS A 113 -20.76 -8.74 11.99
N ILE A 114 -20.14 -8.45 13.13
CA ILE A 114 -18.71 -8.14 13.19
C ILE A 114 -17.91 -9.44 12.98
N PRO A 115 -17.01 -9.51 12.00
CA PRO A 115 -16.22 -10.71 11.74
C PRO A 115 -15.21 -11.00 12.87
N LEU A 116 -14.86 -12.27 13.03
CA LEU A 116 -13.77 -12.69 13.93
C LEU A 116 -12.42 -12.15 13.42
N LEU A 117 -11.49 -11.92 14.34
CA LEU A 117 -10.13 -11.51 14.01
C LEU A 117 -9.42 -12.55 13.15
N THR A 118 -8.84 -12.10 12.03
CA THR A 118 -7.99 -12.90 11.16
C THR A 118 -6.60 -13.13 11.77
N GLU A 119 -5.83 -14.08 11.22
CA GLU A 119 -4.46 -14.31 11.67
C GLU A 119 -3.57 -13.06 11.48
N MET A 120 -3.75 -12.35 10.35
CA MET A 120 -2.98 -11.15 10.04
C MET A 120 -3.34 -9.97 10.96
N GLU A 121 -4.61 -9.78 11.29
CA GLU A 121 -5.03 -8.77 12.28
C GLU A 121 -4.46 -9.06 13.67
N ASN A 122 -4.40 -10.34 14.08
CA ASN A 122 -3.73 -10.73 15.32
C ASN A 122 -2.21 -10.47 15.29
N LYS A 123 -1.55 -10.59 14.13
CA LYS A 123 -0.13 -10.20 13.98
C LYS A 123 0.02 -8.68 14.06
N PHE A 124 -0.85 -7.93 13.40
CA PHE A 124 -0.89 -6.47 13.46
C PHE A 124 -1.00 -5.95 14.89
N ILE A 125 -1.98 -6.45 15.67
CA ILE A 125 -2.15 -6.06 17.08
C ILE A 125 -0.86 -6.30 17.87
N ARG A 126 -0.25 -7.48 17.74
CA ARG A 126 1.01 -7.83 18.44
C ARG A 126 2.18 -6.93 18.04
N ILE A 127 2.30 -6.60 16.75
CA ILE A 127 3.32 -5.67 16.25
C ILE A 127 3.09 -4.28 16.84
N MET A 128 1.84 -3.79 16.86
CA MET A 128 1.52 -2.50 17.45
C MET A 128 1.76 -2.44 18.97
N GLU A 129 1.66 -3.56 19.68
CA GLU A 129 1.99 -3.63 21.11
C GLU A 129 3.50 -3.70 21.39
N THR A 130 4.27 -4.33 20.50
CA THR A 130 5.69 -4.65 20.75
C THR A 130 6.67 -3.72 20.05
N ASP A 131 6.32 -3.23 18.86
CA ASP A 131 7.22 -2.57 17.93
C ASP A 131 6.82 -1.10 17.62
N LEU A 132 5.79 -0.55 18.28
CA LEU A 132 5.37 0.85 18.09
C LEU A 132 6.53 1.87 18.17
N PRO A 133 7.49 1.77 19.13
CA PRO A 133 8.65 2.66 19.14
C PRO A 133 9.54 2.52 17.90
N LYS A 134 9.69 1.31 17.35
CA LYS A 134 10.47 1.06 16.12
C LYS A 134 9.74 1.58 14.88
N ILE A 135 8.41 1.42 14.83
CA ILE A 135 7.58 1.97 13.76
C ILE A 135 7.75 3.49 13.72
N ARG A 136 7.66 4.17 14.87
CA ARG A 136 7.90 5.61 14.97
C ARG A 136 9.28 6.01 14.44
N LEU A 137 10.34 5.34 14.88
CA LEU A 137 11.71 5.63 14.42
C LEU A 137 11.87 5.45 12.91
N ASN A 138 11.26 4.42 12.32
CA ASN A 138 11.29 4.23 10.87
C ASN A 138 10.50 5.33 10.13
N LEU A 139 9.34 5.74 10.64
CA LEU A 139 8.57 6.86 10.08
C LEU A 139 9.38 8.17 10.12
N ASP A 140 10.02 8.47 11.25
CA ASP A 140 10.90 9.64 11.40
C ASP A 140 12.06 9.60 10.38
N ASP A 141 12.68 8.44 10.17
CA ASP A 141 13.75 8.28 9.17
C ASP A 141 13.25 8.50 7.74
N ILE A 142 12.06 7.98 7.40
CA ILE A 142 11.44 8.17 6.08
C ILE A 142 11.13 9.64 5.84
N VAL A 143 10.53 10.32 6.82
CA VAL A 143 10.24 11.76 6.77
C VAL A 143 11.52 12.58 6.57
N ARG A 144 12.57 12.26 7.34
CA ARG A 144 13.88 12.91 7.20
C ARG A 144 14.47 12.68 5.80
N LYS A 145 14.47 11.44 5.29
CA LYS A 145 14.96 11.13 3.94
C LYS A 145 14.20 11.88 2.85
N ALA A 146 12.87 11.98 2.98
CA ALA A 146 12.05 12.72 2.02
C ALA A 146 12.45 14.20 2.02
N LYS A 147 12.61 14.80 3.20
CA LYS A 147 13.08 16.18 3.37
C LYS A 147 14.48 16.39 2.79
N ASP A 148 15.42 15.48 3.07
CA ASP A 148 16.81 15.56 2.57
C ASP A 148 16.91 15.46 1.04
N ASN A 149 15.83 15.04 0.36
CA ASN A 149 15.75 14.88 -1.09
C ASN A 149 14.71 15.81 -1.74
N ASP A 150 14.21 16.83 -1.03
CA ASP A 150 13.24 17.80 -1.57
C ASP A 150 11.95 17.11 -2.09
N LEU A 151 11.50 16.11 -1.32
CA LEU A 151 10.29 15.33 -1.61
C LEU A 151 9.21 15.61 -0.55
N LEU A 152 8.00 15.90 -1.03
CA LEU A 152 6.82 15.98 -0.18
C LEU A 152 6.04 14.67 -0.23
N LEU A 153 5.95 14.03 0.93
CA LEU A 153 5.15 12.83 1.15
C LEU A 153 3.65 13.12 0.90
N PRO A 154 2.87 12.11 0.49
CA PRO A 154 1.42 12.23 0.35
C PRO A 154 0.78 12.74 1.64
N SER A 155 -0.11 13.73 1.55
CA SER A 155 -0.66 14.40 2.75
C SER A 155 -1.76 13.60 3.46
N ASP A 156 -2.47 12.74 2.74
CA ASP A 156 -3.67 12.07 3.23
C ASP A 156 -3.41 10.64 3.75
N ASP A 157 -2.55 9.92 3.04
CA ASP A 157 -2.15 8.54 3.37
C ASP A 157 -0.65 8.37 3.08
N PRO A 158 0.22 8.93 3.95
CA PRO A 158 1.65 8.94 3.70
C PRO A 158 2.28 7.56 3.85
N PHE A 159 1.72 6.68 4.70
CA PHE A 159 2.38 5.46 5.15
C PHE A 159 1.39 4.34 5.44
N GLU A 160 1.78 3.15 5.04
CA GLU A 160 1.05 1.90 5.28
C GLU A 160 2.00 0.88 5.92
N LEU A 161 1.48 0.00 6.77
CA LEU A 161 2.23 -1.08 7.40
C LEU A 161 1.97 -2.40 6.65
N LEU A 162 2.97 -2.89 5.93
CA LEU A 162 2.92 -4.21 5.30
C LEU A 162 3.41 -5.25 6.31
N ILE A 163 2.55 -6.23 6.62
CA ILE A 163 2.88 -7.34 7.52
C ILE A 163 2.92 -8.63 6.72
N HIS A 164 4.01 -9.38 6.89
CA HIS A 164 4.23 -10.66 6.24
C HIS A 164 3.74 -11.84 7.09
N PRO A 165 3.43 -13.01 6.48
CA PRO A 165 2.98 -14.19 7.22
C PRO A 165 3.98 -14.68 8.28
N ASN A 166 5.28 -14.45 8.09
CA ASN A 166 6.32 -14.80 9.05
C ASN A 166 6.39 -13.85 10.27
N GLY A 167 5.55 -12.81 10.32
CA GLY A 167 5.52 -11.81 11.39
C GLY A 167 6.51 -10.65 11.24
N THR A 168 7.31 -10.63 10.16
CA THR A 168 8.10 -9.45 9.81
C THR A 168 7.20 -8.36 9.21
N TRP A 169 7.63 -7.10 9.32
CA TRP A 169 6.87 -5.96 8.83
C TRP A 169 7.79 -4.91 8.18
N GLU A 170 7.23 -4.13 7.27
CA GLU A 170 7.86 -2.95 6.69
C GLU A 170 6.85 -1.81 6.53
N ILE A 171 7.32 -0.57 6.60
CA ILE A 171 6.52 0.60 6.21
C ILE A 171 6.65 0.78 4.71
N ILE A 172 5.54 1.10 4.04
CA ILE A 172 5.50 1.34 2.59
C ILE A 172 4.64 2.56 2.24
N ILE A 173 5.05 3.30 1.22
CA ILE A 173 4.32 4.41 0.62
C ILE A 173 3.67 3.87 -0.66
N LEU A 174 2.35 3.66 -0.63
CA LEU A 174 1.62 3.05 -1.75
C LEU A 174 1.06 4.09 -2.72
N ASP A 175 0.43 5.14 -2.19
CA ASP A 175 -0.26 6.13 -3.01
C ASP A 175 0.55 7.40 -3.20
N LEU A 176 1.10 7.59 -4.40
CA LEU A 176 1.90 8.77 -4.76
C LEU A 176 1.09 9.84 -5.50
N SER A 177 -0.24 9.74 -5.46
CA SER A 177 -1.16 10.65 -6.17
C SER A 177 -1.03 12.10 -5.70
N TYR A 178 -0.77 12.30 -4.41
CA TYR A 178 -0.57 13.62 -3.80
C TYR A 178 0.88 13.93 -3.42
N ALA A 179 1.82 13.03 -3.72
CA ALA A 179 3.24 13.29 -3.53
C ALA A 179 3.74 14.41 -4.47
N ARG A 180 4.75 15.17 -4.04
CA ARG A 180 5.38 16.21 -4.87
C ARG A 180 6.89 16.09 -4.86
N ILE A 181 7.48 16.47 -5.97
CA ILE A 181 8.90 16.78 -6.09
C ILE A 181 8.92 18.30 -5.97
N ASP A 182 9.31 18.82 -4.81
CA ASP A 182 9.16 20.23 -4.50
C ASP A 182 10.51 20.81 -4.08
N ASN A 183 11.01 21.78 -4.84
CA ASN A 183 12.23 22.51 -4.50
C ASN A 183 11.96 23.61 -3.45
N ASP A 184 10.69 23.87 -3.12
CA ASP A 184 10.29 24.84 -2.09
C ASP A 184 9.81 24.09 -0.83
N THR A 185 10.41 24.46 0.30
CA THR A 185 10.31 23.80 1.61
C THR A 185 8.95 23.94 2.31
N HIS A 186 7.85 23.53 1.69
CA HIS A 186 6.55 23.43 2.36
C HIS A 186 6.39 22.04 2.98
N PHE A 187 7.04 21.82 4.11
CA PHE A 187 6.94 20.57 4.86
C PHE A 187 5.50 20.38 5.37
N ASN A 188 4.85 19.31 4.92
CA ASN A 188 3.51 18.91 5.37
C ASN A 188 3.56 18.45 6.83
N GLY A 189 2.93 19.21 7.74
CA GLY A 189 2.30 18.78 9.01
C GLY A 189 2.99 17.72 9.91
N PRO A 190 2.29 17.24 10.95
CA PRO A 190 2.80 16.19 11.83
C PRO A 190 2.56 14.79 11.24
N LEU A 191 3.15 14.48 10.07
CA LEU A 191 2.88 13.23 9.32
C LEU A 191 3.11 11.95 10.14
N VAL A 192 4.17 11.92 10.95
CA VAL A 192 4.47 10.76 11.81
C VAL A 192 3.38 10.58 12.87
N THR A 193 2.97 11.66 13.53
CA THR A 193 1.92 11.61 14.54
C THR A 193 0.61 11.13 13.93
N ASN A 194 0.19 11.71 12.80
CA ASN A 194 -1.05 11.33 12.13
C ASN A 194 -1.05 9.85 11.73
N ALA A 195 0.05 9.35 11.19
CA ALA A 195 0.14 7.94 10.78
C ALA A 195 0.13 6.99 11.99
N LEU A 196 0.78 7.36 13.09
CA LEU A 196 0.73 6.57 14.32
C LEU A 196 -0.68 6.58 14.94
N GLU A 197 -1.36 7.72 14.93
CA GLU A 197 -2.75 7.84 15.42
C GLU A 197 -3.69 6.93 14.61
N GLN A 198 -3.59 6.92 13.28
CA GLN A 198 -4.38 6.04 12.41
C GLN A 198 -4.11 4.55 12.69
N LEU A 199 -2.84 4.15 12.89
CA LEU A 199 -2.52 2.76 13.21
C LEU A 199 -3.01 2.35 14.62
N ILE A 200 -2.98 3.29 15.58
CA ILE A 200 -3.51 3.06 16.93
C ILE A 200 -5.03 2.92 16.88
N GLU A 201 -5.72 3.82 16.16
CA GLU A 201 -7.16 3.77 15.94
C GLU A 201 -7.58 2.44 15.31
N LEU A 202 -6.90 2.02 14.23
CA LEU A 202 -7.13 0.74 13.59
C LEU A 202 -6.94 -0.45 14.57
N LYS A 203 -5.91 -0.41 15.41
CA LYS A 203 -5.69 -1.45 16.43
C LYS A 203 -6.83 -1.48 17.44
N ASP A 204 -7.30 -0.31 17.88
CA ASP A 204 -8.38 -0.22 18.87
C ASP A 204 -9.72 -0.70 18.29
N HIS A 205 -10.01 -0.40 17.01
CA HIS A 205 -11.15 -0.99 16.28
C HIS A 205 -11.08 -2.52 16.24
N LEU A 206 -9.91 -3.08 15.92
CA LEU A 206 -9.72 -4.53 15.87
C LEU A 206 -9.87 -5.17 17.25
N LEU A 207 -9.36 -4.53 18.31
CA LEU A 207 -9.49 -5.02 19.69
C LEU A 207 -10.94 -5.00 20.21
N ALA A 208 -11.79 -4.14 19.65
CA ALA A 208 -13.22 -4.10 19.98
C ALA A 208 -14.02 -5.27 19.37
N ARG A 209 -13.45 -6.02 18.42
CA ARG A 209 -14.12 -7.15 17.78
C ARG A 209 -14.28 -8.35 18.73
N PRO A 210 -15.32 -9.18 18.54
CA PRO A 210 -15.47 -10.42 19.28
C PRO A 210 -14.23 -11.31 19.12
N LYS A 211 -13.69 -11.79 20.24
CA LYS A 211 -12.65 -12.82 20.20
C LYS A 211 -13.29 -14.15 19.78
N PRO A 212 -12.58 -15.00 19.01
CA PRO A 212 -13.04 -16.34 18.68
C PRO A 212 -13.29 -17.21 19.92
#